data_AF-A0A0F9P0A7-F1
#
_entry.id   AF-A0A0F9P0A7-F1
#
_cell.length_a   1.000
_cell.length_b   1.000
_cell.length_c   1.000
_cell.angle_alpha   90.00
_cell.angle_beta   90.00
_cell.angle_gamma   90.00
#
_symmetry.space_group_name_H-M   'P 1'
#
loop_
_entity.id
_entity.type
_entity.pdbx_description
1 polymer ?
#
loop_
_entity_poly.entity_id
_entity_poly.type
_entity_poly.pdbx_seq_one_letter_code
_entity_poly.pdbx_strand_id
1 'polypeptide(L)' 'MYEFRVTVGMERGGEQVFIVSAEAESEKEAEDQIRYLVENSLEVLGISEIKMCS' A
#
# COMPACT_ATOMS: atom_id res chain seq x y z
N MET A 1 13.99 3.10 -8.11
CA MET A 1 13.43 2.49 -6.88
C MET A 1 12.68 3.57 -6.14
N TYR A 2 11.40 3.36 -5.93
CA TYR A 2 10.51 4.26 -5.21
C TYR A 2 10.08 3.58 -3.92
N GLU A 3 9.96 4.34 -2.84
CA GLU A 3 9.56 3.84 -1.53
C GLU A 3 8.31 4.58 -1.09
N PHE A 4 7.30 3.83 -0.66
CA PHE A 4 6.01 4.36 -0.26
C PHE A 4 5.68 3.91 1.15
N ARG A 5 5.15 4.85 1.92
CA ARG A 5 4.59 4.56 3.22
C ARG A 5 3.09 4.29 3.07
N VAL A 6 2.71 3.06 3.36
CA VAL A 6 1.31 2.60 3.28
C VAL A 6 0.80 2.41 4.70
N THR A 7 -0.21 3.20 5.09
CA THR A 7 -0.94 3.00 6.34
C THR A 7 -2.20 2.21 6.08
N VAL A 8 -2.44 1.20 6.89
CA VAL A 8 -3.49 0.22 6.77
C VAL A 8 -4.33 0.22 8.04
N GLY A 9 -5.63 0.49 7.91
CA GLY A 9 -6.61 0.38 8.98
C GLY A 9 -7.15 -1.06 9.09
N MET A 10 -7.08 -1.63 10.29
CA MET A 10 -7.59 -2.98 10.57
C MET A 10 -9.02 -2.92 11.11
N GLU A 11 -9.89 -3.83 10.66
CA GLU A 11 -11.30 -3.90 11.10
C GLU A 11 -11.47 -4.04 12.62
N ARG A 12 -10.51 -4.65 13.32
CA ARG A 12 -10.53 -4.84 14.78
C ARG A 12 -9.98 -3.65 15.57
N GLY A 13 -9.74 -2.52 14.91
CA GLY A 13 -9.14 -1.33 15.49
C GLY A 13 -7.61 -1.44 15.54
N GLY A 14 -6.95 -0.41 15.02
CA GLY A 14 -5.50 -0.33 14.93
C GLY A 14 -5.04 0.06 13.53
N GLU A 15 -3.97 0.83 13.46
CA GLU A 15 -3.29 1.17 12.21
C GLU A 15 -1.97 0.42 12.14
N GLN A 16 -1.68 -0.17 10.99
CA GLN A 16 -0.38 -0.76 10.70
C GLN A 16 0.28 -0.01 9.55
N VAL A 17 1.57 0.25 9.70
CA VAL A 17 2.37 0.97 8.70
C VAL A 17 3.29 -0.02 8.01
N PHE A 18 3.26 -0.03 6.69
CA PHE A 18 4.14 -0.80 5.83
C PHE A 18 5.02 0.14 5.00
N ILE A 19 6.28 -0.23 4.86
CA ILE A 19 7.19 0.37 3.90
C ILE A 19 7.20 -0.57 2.69
N VAL A 20 6.78 -0.05 1.54
CA VAL A 20 6.73 -0.83 0.29
C VAL A 20 7.64 -0.16 -0.72
N SER A 21 8.58 -0.92 -1.25
CA SER A 21 9.49 -0.48 -2.31
C SER A 21 9.07 -1.07 -3.65
N ALA A 22 9.02 -0.25 -4.69
CA ALA A 22 8.77 -0.69 -6.06
C ALA A 22 9.93 -0.27 -6.98
N GLU A 23 10.35 -1.20 -7.83
CA GLU A 23 11.23 -0.90 -8.95
C GLU A 23 10.37 -0.57 -10.17
N ALA A 24 10.46 0.67 -10.62
CA ALA A 24 9.70 1.19 -11.75
C ALA A 24 10.49 2.28 -12.47
N GLU A 25 10.15 2.53 -13.73
CA GLU A 25 10.78 3.56 -14.55
C GLU A 25 10.21 4.95 -14.24
N SER A 26 9.06 5.02 -13.56
CA SER A 26 8.44 6.26 -13.12
C SER A 26 7.68 6.12 -11.81
N GLU A 27 7.46 7.25 -11.13
CA GLU A 27 6.68 7.31 -9.89
C GLU A 27 5.25 6.83 -10.09
N LYS A 28 4.61 7.21 -11.20
CA LYS A 28 3.25 6.78 -11.55
C LYS A 28 3.15 5.27 -11.72
N GLU A 29 4.12 4.66 -12.39
CA GLU A 29 4.17 3.21 -12.55
C GLU A 29 4.39 2.50 -11.20
N ALA A 30 5.24 3.07 -10.34
CA ALA A 30 5.43 2.57 -8.98
C ALA A 30 4.15 2.64 -8.13
N GLU A 31 3.41 3.76 -8.23
CA GLU A 31 2.12 3.93 -7.57
C GLU A 31 1.07 2.93 -8.07
N ASP A 32 0.97 2.73 -9.39
CA ASP A 32 0.01 1.78 -9.97
C ASP A 32 0.32 0.34 -9.55
N GLN A 33 1.61 -0.04 -9.51
CA GLN A 33 2.05 -1.35 -9.00
C GLN A 33 1.67 -1.54 -7.52
N ILE A 34 1.96 -0.56 -6.68
CA ILE A 34 1.67 -0.65 -5.23
C ILE A 34 0.17 -0.64 -5.00
N ARG A 35 -0.59 0.17 -5.73
CA ARG A 35 -2.06 0.19 -5.65
C ARG A 35 -2.65 -1.17 -6.01
N TYR A 36 -2.18 -1.79 -7.08
CA TYR A 36 -2.60 -3.14 -7.44
C TYR A 36 -2.29 -4.17 -6.34
N LEU A 37 -1.08 -4.12 -5.78
CA LEU A 37 -0.65 -5.00 -4.68
C LEU A 37 -1.49 -4.83 -3.42
N VAL A 38 -1.75 -3.58 -3.06
CA VAL A 38 -2.57 -3.15 -1.93
C VAL A 38 -4.01 -3.63 -2.13
N GLU A 39 -4.65 -3.33 -3.25
CA GLU A 39 -6.04 -3.73 -3.51
C GLU A 39 -6.21 -5.26 -3.52
N ASN A 40 -5.31 -5.99 -4.18
CA ASN A 40 -5.43 -7.46 -4.30
C ASN A 40 -5.00 -8.21 -3.03
N SER A 41 -3.92 -7.78 -2.36
CA SER A 41 -3.38 -8.53 -1.21
C SER A 41 -4.06 -8.14 0.10
N LEU A 42 -4.60 -6.93 0.22
CA LEU A 42 -5.24 -6.46 1.44
C LEU A 42 -6.73 -6.83 1.51
N GLU A 43 -7.39 -7.09 0.38
CA GLU A 43 -8.66 -7.85 0.37
C GLU A 43 -8.51 -9.19 1.09
N VAL A 44 -7.38 -9.89 0.90
CA VAL A 44 -7.09 -11.17 1.55
C VAL A 44 -6.90 -11.00 3.07
N LEU A 45 -6.52 -9.81 3.53
CA LEU A 45 -6.17 -9.53 4.94
C LEU A 45 -7.30 -8.84 5.74
N GLY A 46 -8.48 -8.60 5.15
CA GLY A 46 -9.62 -8.01 5.85
C GLY A 46 -9.37 -6.57 6.31
N ILE A 47 -8.81 -5.76 5.41
CA ILE A 47 -8.38 -4.38 5.69
C ILE A 47 -9.47 -3.38 5.31
N SER A 48 -9.69 -2.37 6.15
CA SER A 48 -10.80 -1.42 6.03
C SER A 48 -10.44 -0.12 5.32
N GLU A 49 -9.18 0.32 5.42
CA GLU A 49 -8.74 1.61 4.87
C GLU A 49 -7.24 1.57 4.51
N ILE A 50 -6.88 2.16 3.37
CA ILE A 50 -5.48 2.35 2.97
C ILE A 50 -5.20 3.81 2.65
N LYS A 51 -4.08 4.32 3.19
CA LYS A 51 -3.56 5.64 2.86
C LYS A 51 -2.12 5.52 2.37
N MET A 52 -1.88 5.98 1.14
CA MET A 52 -0.55 6.10 0.55
C MET A 52 -0.06 7.54 0.75
N CYS A 53 1.17 7.68 1.23
CA CYS A 53 1.87 8.96 1.32
C CYS A 53 3.12 8.90 0.44
N SER A 54 3.15 9.71 -0.62
CA SER A 54 4.32 10.01 -1.46
C SER A 54 5.19 11.07 -0.79
#